data_AF-A0A523YEY9-F1
#
_entry.id   AF-A0A523YEY9-F1
#
_cell.length_a   1.000
_cell.length_b   1.000
_cell.length_c   1.000
_cell.angle_alpha   90.00
_cell.angle_beta   90.00
_cell.angle_gamma   90.00
#
_symmetry.space_group_name_H-M   'P 1'
#
loop_
_entity.id
_entity.type
_entity.pdbx_description
1 polymer ?
#
loop_
_entity_poly.entity_id
_entity_poly.type
_entity_poly.pdbx_seq_one_letter_code
_entity_poly.pdbx_strand_id
1 'polypeptide(L)'
;MGITELTDMKKTLTGISSVLLPGRPFIVDYWAIGGTRPGHTGWFRKKYEDMEVIRLDKSSFDRETNLISMVLEFVVLRGKEVLDNFVVKMSARVYEAGQLDDLLKEAGFEVNVSYNRDRLIEEGASVSSLSPPEKTSFRILCVALKHSE
;
A
#
# COMPACT_ATOMS: atom_id res chain seq x y z
N MET A 1 -4.80 9.44 -1.67
CA MET A 1 -3.94 10.13 -0.69
C MET A 1 -3.66 9.14 0.43
N GLY A 2 -2.39 8.84 0.73
CA GLY A 2 -2.02 7.86 1.76
C GLY A 2 -2.00 8.48 3.16
N ILE A 3 -2.02 7.65 4.20
CA ILE A 3 -1.80 8.10 5.58
C ILE A 3 -0.30 8.40 5.74
N THR A 4 0.04 9.60 6.21
CA THR A 4 1.42 10.04 6.44
C THR A 4 1.77 10.12 7.92
N GLU A 5 0.79 10.39 8.78
CA GLU A 5 0.98 10.52 10.22
C GLU A 5 0.53 9.26 10.97
N LEU A 6 1.32 8.87 11.98
CA LEU A 6 0.96 7.75 12.86
C LEU A 6 -0.33 8.03 13.64
N THR A 7 -0.58 9.28 14.00
CA THR A 7 -1.79 9.69 14.72
C THR A 7 -3.05 9.46 13.90
N ASP A 8 -3.00 9.72 12.59
CA ASP A 8 -4.12 9.48 11.68
C ASP A 8 -4.35 7.98 11.45
N MET A 9 -3.28 7.17 11.41
CA MET A 9 -3.41 5.72 11.40
C MET A 9 -4.10 5.22 12.68
N LYS A 10 -3.64 5.65 13.86
CA LYS A 10 -4.26 5.28 15.14
C LYS A 10 -5.75 5.63 15.20
N LYS A 11 -6.11 6.86 14.78
CA LYS A 11 -7.52 7.30 14.69
C LYS A 11 -8.32 6.44 13.73
N THR A 12 -7.76 6.14 12.56
CA THR A 12 -8.40 5.30 11.55
C THR A 12 -8.68 3.90 12.09
N LEU A 13 -7.67 3.24 12.69
CA LEU A 13 -7.83 1.91 13.26
C LEU A 13 -8.83 1.89 14.42
N THR A 14 -8.78 2.89 15.29
CA THR A 14 -9.75 3.03 16.40
C THR A 14 -11.17 3.21 15.88
N GLY A 15 -11.36 4.04 14.85
CA GLY A 15 -12.67 4.26 14.21
C GLY A 15 -13.20 3.03 13.48
N ILE A 16 -12.32 2.21 12.89
CA ILE A 16 -12.72 0.92 12.30
C ILE A 16 -13.10 -0.07 13.41
N SER A 17 -12.31 -0.13 14.49
CA SER A 17 -12.54 -1.03 15.62
C SER A 17 -13.89 -0.77 16.31
N SER A 18 -14.32 0.49 16.41
CA SER A 18 -15.57 0.86 17.07
C SER A 18 -16.84 0.45 16.31
N VAL A 19 -16.74 0.17 15.01
CA VAL A 19 -17.88 -0.25 14.17
C VAL A 19 -17.84 -1.73 13.80
N LEU A 20 -16.73 -2.41 14.09
CA LEU A 20 -16.56 -3.82 13.76
C LEU A 20 -16.98 -4.71 14.94
N LEU A 21 -17.84 -5.70 14.68
CA LEU A 21 -18.27 -6.65 15.71
C LEU A 21 -17.10 -7.53 16.18
N PRO A 22 -17.10 -7.96 17.46
CA PRO A 22 -16.16 -8.96 17.97
C PRO A 22 -16.00 -10.20 17.09
N GLY A 23 -14.77 -10.68 16.95
CA GLY A 23 -14.41 -11.86 16.15
C GLY A 23 -14.49 -11.67 14.64
N ARG A 24 -14.86 -10.49 14.13
CA ARG A 24 -14.88 -10.22 12.70
C ARG A 24 -13.50 -9.84 12.17
N PRO A 25 -13.16 -10.25 10.93
CA PRO A 25 -11.89 -9.93 10.32
C PRO A 25 -11.85 -8.48 9.84
N PHE A 26 -10.72 -7.84 10.09
CA PHE A 26 -10.26 -6.65 9.42
C PHE A 26 -9.05 -7.01 8.57
N ILE A 27 -9.10 -6.68 7.27
CA ILE A 27 -8.05 -7.00 6.31
C ILE A 27 -7.43 -5.68 5.85
N VAL A 28 -6.10 -5.56 5.97
CA VAL A 28 -5.36 -4.36 5.59
C VAL A 28 -4.15 -4.71 4.76
N ASP A 29 -3.95 -3.98 3.66
CA ASP A 29 -2.73 -4.00 2.86
C ASP A 29 -1.92 -2.74 3.17
N TYR A 30 -0.64 -2.91 3.50
CA TYR A 30 0.25 -1.82 3.86
C TYR A 30 1.65 -2.01 3.29
N TRP A 31 2.39 -0.92 3.25
CA TRP A 31 3.77 -0.91 2.80
C TRP A 31 4.73 -1.02 3.99
N ALA A 32 5.66 -1.95 3.90
CA ALA A 32 6.70 -2.19 4.87
C ALA A 32 8.03 -1.64 4.38
N ILE A 33 8.86 -1.20 5.33
CA ILE A 33 10.18 -0.63 5.03
C ILE A 33 11.11 -1.64 4.35
N GLY A 34 10.94 -2.93 4.63
CA GLY A 34 11.84 -4.01 4.24
C GLY A 34 12.15 -4.08 2.75
N GLY A 35 11.13 -3.91 1.91
CA GLY A 35 11.27 -3.86 0.45
C GLY A 35 11.34 -2.46 -0.15
N THR A 36 11.49 -1.43 0.68
CA THR A 36 11.53 -0.04 0.20
C THR A 36 12.86 0.26 -0.51
N ARG A 37 12.78 0.93 -1.67
CA ARG A 37 13.96 1.40 -2.41
C ARG A 37 14.21 2.88 -2.10
N PRO A 38 15.47 3.34 -1.97
CA PRO A 38 15.80 4.74 -1.67
C PRO A 38 15.20 5.74 -2.68
N GLY A 39 15.09 5.31 -3.93
CA GLY A 39 14.38 6.03 -4.97
C GLY A 39 14.15 5.15 -6.20
N HIS A 40 13.17 5.52 -7.00
CA HIS A 40 12.86 4.87 -8.26
C HIS A 40 12.62 5.95 -9.32
N THR A 41 13.06 5.70 -10.54
CA THR A 41 12.61 6.43 -11.71
C THR A 41 12.31 5.41 -12.78
N GLY A 42 11.11 5.50 -13.32
CA GLY A 42 10.59 4.55 -14.29
C GLY A 42 9.66 5.24 -15.25
N TRP A 43 9.29 4.49 -16.28
CA TRP A 43 8.18 4.85 -17.13
C TRP A 43 7.46 3.58 -17.56
N PHE A 44 6.20 3.78 -17.91
CA PHE A 44 5.32 2.74 -18.35
C PHE A 44 4.48 3.27 -19.50
N ARG A 45 4.19 2.40 -20.47
CA ARG A 45 3.31 2.69 -21.60
C ARG A 45 2.31 1.57 -21.73
N LYS A 46 1.03 1.91 -21.79
CA LYS A 46 -0.06 0.96 -22.07
C LYS A 46 -0.97 1.49 -23.15
N LYS A 47 -1.22 0.64 -24.14
CA LYS A 47 -2.18 0.88 -25.21
C LYS A 47 -3.52 0.24 -24.85
N TYR A 48 -4.58 0.96 -25.17
CA TYR A 48 -5.97 0.50 -25.17
C TYR A 48 -6.48 0.57 -26.62
N GLU A 49 -7.74 0.21 -26.86
CA GLU A 49 -8.29 0.14 -28.22
C GLU A 49 -8.21 1.48 -28.97
N ASP A 50 -8.51 2.60 -28.32
CA ASP A 50 -8.59 3.94 -28.93
C ASP A 50 -7.64 4.98 -28.30
N MET A 51 -6.87 4.59 -27.28
CA MET A 51 -6.05 5.50 -26.50
C MET A 51 -4.76 4.84 -26.01
N GLU A 52 -3.81 5.67 -25.62
CA GLU A 52 -2.54 5.25 -25.03
C GLU A 52 -2.24 6.09 -23.80
N VAL A 53 -1.76 5.45 -22.74
CA VAL A 53 -1.33 6.11 -21.52
C VAL A 53 0.16 5.89 -21.33
N ILE A 54 0.90 6.98 -21.26
CA ILE A 54 2.29 7.01 -20.84
C ILE A 54 2.33 7.57 -19.42
N ARG A 55 3.01 6.87 -18.52
CA ARG A 55 3.25 7.32 -17.15
C ARG A 55 4.74 7.34 -16.88
N LEU A 56 5.26 8.49 -16.46
CA LEU A 56 6.58 8.58 -15.84
C LEU A 56 6.40 8.57 -14.33
N ASP A 57 7.26 7.83 -13.64
CA ASP A 57 7.22 7.72 -12.19
C ASP A 57 8.58 8.11 -11.60
N LYS A 58 8.52 8.87 -10.52
CA LYS A 58 9.66 9.21 -9.67
C LYS A 58 9.25 8.99 -8.23
N SER A 59 10.06 8.28 -7.47
CA SER A 59 9.85 8.12 -6.03
C SER A 59 11.12 8.36 -5.24
N SER A 60 10.92 8.78 -3.99
CA SER A 60 11.97 8.92 -2.98
C SER A 60 11.47 8.37 -1.66
N PHE A 61 12.37 7.77 -0.89
CA PHE A 61 12.09 7.33 0.47
C PHE A 61 12.87 8.16 1.48
N ASP A 62 12.15 8.75 2.44
CA ASP A 62 12.73 9.40 3.60
C ASP A 62 12.67 8.45 4.80
N ARG A 63 13.85 8.07 5.29
CA ARG A 63 14.02 7.12 6.40
C ARG A 63 13.83 7.76 7.77
N GLU A 64 13.96 9.08 7.89
CA GLU A 64 13.73 9.75 9.18
C GLU A 64 12.23 9.81 9.47
N THR A 65 11.44 10.11 8.44
CA THR A 65 9.98 10.20 8.56
C THR A 65 9.26 8.91 8.19
N ASN A 66 9.95 7.92 7.64
CA ASN A 66 9.39 6.69 7.06
C ASN A 66 8.30 6.98 6.02
N LEU A 67 8.54 7.97 5.14
CA LEU A 67 7.62 8.36 4.07
C LEU A 67 8.18 8.03 2.70
N ILE A 68 7.37 7.38 1.87
CA ILE A 68 7.59 7.32 0.43
C ILE A 68 6.83 8.49 -0.20
N SER A 69 7.52 9.28 -1.00
CA SER A 69 6.91 10.30 -1.87
C SER A 69 7.01 9.85 -3.32
N MET A 70 5.94 10.04 -4.09
CA MET A 70 5.85 9.70 -5.50
C MET A 70 5.31 10.87 -6.30
N VAL A 71 5.92 11.09 -7.45
CA VAL A 71 5.46 11.98 -8.51
C VAL A 71 5.19 11.12 -9.74
N LEU A 72 3.95 11.12 -10.19
CA LEU A 72 3.50 10.39 -11.37
C LEU A 72 3.05 11.41 -12.41
N GLU A 73 3.75 11.46 -13.54
CA GLU A 73 3.41 12.34 -14.67
C GLU A 73 2.73 11.48 -15.73
N PHE A 74 1.49 11.83 -16.10
CA PHE A 74 0.69 11.10 -17.08
C PHE A 74 0.53 11.91 -18.35
N VAL A 75 0.61 11.22 -19.49
CA VAL A 75 0.26 11.72 -20.80
C VAL A 75 -0.71 10.72 -21.44
N VAL A 76 -1.89 11.19 -21.79
CA VAL A 76 -2.93 10.39 -22.46
C VAL A 76 -2.99 10.81 -23.92
N LEU A 77 -2.87 9.86 -24.82
CA LEU A 77 -2.79 10.06 -26.26
C LEU A 77 -3.95 9.35 -26.97
N ARG A 78 -4.39 9.92 -28.10
CA ARG A 78 -5.19 9.24 -29.13
C ARG A 78 -4.50 9.43 -30.47
N GLY A 79 -3.88 8.37 -30.97
CA GLY A 79 -2.99 8.46 -32.13
C GLY A 79 -1.79 9.36 -31.85
N LYS A 80 -1.72 10.53 -32.49
CA LYS A 80 -0.66 11.55 -32.29
C LYS A 80 -1.12 12.75 -31.46
N GLU A 81 -2.38 12.78 -31.08
CA GLU A 81 -2.97 13.88 -30.31
C GLU A 81 -2.83 13.62 -28.81
N VAL A 82 -2.42 14.64 -28.06
CA VAL A 82 -2.45 14.62 -26.59
C VAL A 82 -3.87 14.98 -26.15
N LEU A 83 -4.57 14.02 -25.57
CA LEU A 83 -5.91 14.23 -25.01
C LEU A 83 -5.85 14.92 -23.65
N ASP A 84 -4.88 14.53 -22.82
CA ASP A 84 -4.73 15.04 -21.46
C ASP A 84 -3.29 14.87 -20.95
N ASN A 85 -2.89 15.73 -20.03
CA ASN A 85 -1.67 15.59 -19.26
C ASN A 85 -1.88 16.07 -17.81
N PHE A 86 -1.48 15.24 -16.85
CA PHE A 86 -1.66 15.58 -15.45
C PHE A 86 -0.59 14.96 -14.57
N VAL A 87 -0.42 15.56 -13.40
CA VAL A 87 0.57 15.13 -12.41
C VAL A 87 -0.13 14.74 -11.13
N VAL A 88 0.18 13.54 -10.63
CA VAL A 88 -0.25 13.07 -9.31
C VAL A 88 0.95 13.08 -8.39
N LYS A 89 0.84 13.83 -7.30
CA LYS A 89 1.79 13.77 -6.19
C LYS A 89 1.13 13.06 -5.03
N MET A 90 1.82 12.09 -4.45
CA MET A 90 1.32 11.38 -3.28
C MET A 90 2.46 11.02 -2.34
N SER A 91 2.15 11.01 -1.06
CA SER A 91 3.04 10.47 -0.03
C SER A 91 2.27 9.45 0.79
N ALA A 92 2.99 8.46 1.29
CA ALA A 92 2.45 7.44 2.19
C ALA A 92 3.53 7.00 3.18
N ARG A 93 3.10 6.74 4.41
CA ARG A 93 3.95 6.12 5.42
C ARG A 93 4.17 4.65 5.09
N VAL A 94 5.42 4.21 5.24
CA VAL A 94 5.79 2.80 5.33
C VAL A 94 6.02 2.44 6.80
N TYR A 95 5.77 1.18 7.12
CA TYR A 95 5.82 0.69 8.49
C TYR A 95 7.04 -0.19 8.71
N GLU A 96 7.65 -0.07 9.88
CA GLU A 96 8.63 -1.03 10.34
C GLU A 96 7.98 -2.41 10.55
N ALA A 97 8.80 -3.47 10.58
CA ALA A 97 8.29 -4.79 10.93
C ALA A 97 7.66 -4.77 12.33
N GLY A 98 6.43 -5.27 12.46
CA GLY A 98 5.67 -5.28 13.71
C GLY A 98 4.99 -3.95 14.10
N GLN A 99 5.36 -2.82 13.50
CA GLN A 99 4.79 -1.52 13.89
C GLN A 99 3.28 -1.45 13.64
N LEU A 100 2.79 -2.00 12.51
CA LEU A 100 1.35 -2.04 12.26
C LEU A 100 0.65 -3.05 13.18
N ASP A 101 1.31 -4.14 13.57
CA ASP A 101 0.77 -5.14 14.49
C ASP A 101 0.53 -4.51 15.87
N ASP A 102 1.49 -3.70 16.34
CA ASP A 102 1.35 -2.92 17.58
C ASP A 102 0.19 -1.92 17.49
N LEU A 103 0.07 -1.19 16.36
CA LEU A 103 -1.02 -0.24 16.14
C LEU A 103 -2.40 -0.92 16.08
N LEU A 104 -2.48 -2.09 15.46
CA LEU A 104 -3.69 -2.92 15.42
C LEU A 104 -4.06 -3.40 16.83
N LYS A 105 -3.09 -3.86 17.60
CA LYS A 105 -3.28 -4.28 18.99
C LYS A 105 -3.77 -3.15 19.88
N GLU A 106 -3.16 -1.96 19.77
CA GLU A 106 -3.62 -0.77 20.48
C GLU A 106 -5.07 -0.41 20.14
N ALA A 107 -5.50 -0.65 18.89
CA ALA A 107 -6.87 -0.43 18.44
C ALA A 107 -7.83 -1.58 18.80
N GLY A 108 -7.39 -2.62 19.51
CA GLY A 108 -8.24 -3.74 19.93
C GLY A 108 -8.40 -4.85 18.89
N PHE A 109 -7.43 -5.00 18.00
CA PHE A 109 -7.34 -6.14 17.07
C PHE A 109 -6.25 -7.13 17.48
N GLU A 110 -6.46 -8.40 17.16
CA GLU A 110 -5.45 -9.45 17.24
C GLU A 110 -4.98 -9.82 15.83
N VAL A 111 -3.69 -9.72 15.55
CA VAL A 111 -3.15 -10.14 14.26
C VAL A 111 -3.23 -11.67 14.15
N ASN A 112 -4.03 -12.16 13.21
CA ASN A 112 -4.21 -13.60 12.99
C ASN A 112 -3.17 -14.14 12.01
N VAL A 113 -2.99 -13.46 10.86
CA VAL A 113 -2.03 -13.88 9.83
C VAL A 113 -1.62 -12.70 8.94
N SER A 114 -0.37 -12.71 8.50
CA SER A 114 0.17 -11.78 7.51
C SER A 114 0.76 -12.53 6.33
N TYR A 115 0.69 -11.91 5.15
CA TYR A 115 1.15 -12.48 3.88
C TYR A 115 1.98 -11.48 3.08
N ASN A 116 3.01 -11.97 2.38
CA ASN A 116 3.74 -11.22 1.37
C ASN A 116 2.86 -11.04 0.12
N ARG A 117 2.52 -9.79 -0.19
CA ARG A 117 1.68 -9.42 -1.33
C ARG A 117 2.48 -9.04 -2.58
N ASP A 118 3.81 -8.96 -2.51
CA ASP A 118 4.64 -8.57 -3.66
C ASP A 118 4.48 -9.52 -4.85
N ARG A 119 4.16 -10.81 -4.60
CA ARG A 119 4.00 -11.86 -5.62
C ARG A 119 2.57 -12.03 -6.16
N LEU A 120 1.58 -11.38 -5.56
CA LEU A 120 0.16 -11.53 -5.95
C LEU A 120 -0.23 -10.81 -7.25
N ILE A 121 0.71 -10.14 -7.93
CA ILE A 121 0.43 -9.35 -9.14
C ILE A 121 0.24 -10.26 -10.37
N GLU A 122 0.59 -11.55 -10.30
CA GLU A 122 0.26 -12.50 -11.37
C GLU A 122 -1.23 -12.86 -11.30
N GLU A 123 -1.99 -12.48 -12.32
CA GLU A 123 -3.42 -12.78 -12.46
C GLU A 123 -3.67 -14.28 -12.27
N GLY A 124 -4.49 -14.65 -11.29
CA GLY A 124 -4.85 -16.04 -11.00
C GLY A 124 -4.19 -16.67 -9.76
N ALA A 125 -3.35 -15.93 -9.02
CA ALA A 125 -2.78 -16.42 -7.77
C ALA A 125 -3.88 -16.71 -6.71
N SER A 126 -3.93 -17.95 -6.23
CA SER A 126 -4.84 -18.40 -5.17
C SER A 126 -4.38 -17.90 -3.80
N VAL A 127 -5.28 -17.72 -2.84
CA VAL A 127 -4.94 -17.45 -1.43
C VAL A 127 -3.97 -18.50 -0.86
N SER A 128 -4.03 -19.74 -1.36
CA SER A 128 -3.10 -20.82 -0.98
C SER A 128 -1.66 -20.64 -1.47
N SER A 129 -1.41 -19.70 -2.40
CA SER A 129 -0.07 -19.35 -2.90
C SER A 129 0.58 -18.21 -2.11
N LEU A 130 -0.09 -17.70 -1.08
CA LEU A 130 0.44 -16.65 -0.23
C LEU A 130 1.53 -17.17 0.71
N SER A 131 2.71 -16.55 0.64
CA SER A 131 3.81 -16.82 1.57
C SER A 131 3.77 -15.85 2.76
N PRO A 132 4.37 -16.20 3.90
CA PRO A 132 4.62 -15.25 4.97
C PRO A 132 5.47 -14.05 4.49
N PRO A 133 5.38 -12.89 5.15
CA PRO A 133 6.28 -11.76 4.90
C PRO A 133 7.74 -12.13 5.17
N GLU A 134 8.63 -11.65 4.31
CA GLU A 134 10.07 -11.71 4.47
C GLU A 134 10.60 -10.35 4.94
N LYS A 135 11.84 -10.29 5.45
CA LYS A 135 12.48 -9.01 5.85
C LYS A 135 12.59 -8.01 4.69
N THR A 136 12.52 -8.49 3.45
CA THR A 136 12.61 -7.72 2.22
C THR A 136 11.25 -7.48 1.56
N SER A 137 10.15 -7.92 2.17
CA SER A 137 8.81 -7.68 1.64
C SER A 137 8.46 -6.18 1.69
N PHE A 138 7.88 -5.69 0.60
CA PHE A 138 7.38 -4.32 0.51
C PHE A 138 5.89 -4.26 0.81
N ARG A 139 5.06 -5.11 0.21
CA ARG A 139 3.61 -5.13 0.44
C ARG A 139 3.23 -6.28 1.35
N ILE A 140 2.52 -5.95 2.43
CA ILE A 140 2.05 -6.93 3.40
C ILE A 140 0.54 -6.85 3.48
N LEU A 141 -0.12 -8.00 3.30
CA LEU A 141 -1.54 -8.17 3.58
C LEU A 141 -1.68 -8.78 4.97
N CYS A 142 -2.26 -8.06 5.91
CA CYS A 142 -2.55 -8.51 7.26
C CYS A 142 -4.04 -8.77 7.44
N VAL A 143 -4.37 -9.89 8.07
CA VAL A 143 -5.70 -10.23 8.56
C VAL A 143 -5.66 -10.20 10.08
N ALA A 144 -6.43 -9.29 10.66
CA ALA A 144 -6.58 -9.15 12.10
C ALA A 144 -8.03 -9.42 12.51
N LEU A 145 -8.26 -9.91 13.73
CA LEU A 145 -9.58 -10.15 14.28
C LEU A 145 -9.88 -9.10 15.34
N LYS A 146 -11.10 -8.55 15.35
CA LYS A 146 -11.53 -7.70 16.47
C LYS A 146 -11.57 -8.54 17.75
N HIS A 147 -10.86 -8.09 18.80
CA HIS A 147 -10.95 -8.73 20.12
C HIS A 147 -12.40 -8.75 20.62
N SER A 148 -12.79 -9.88 21.20
CA SER A 148 -13.97 -9.97 22.07
C SER A 148 -13.69 -9.22 23.36
N GLU A 149 -14.61 -8.36 23.75
CA GLU A 149 -14.62 -7.74 25.09
C GLU A 149 -14.79 -8.80 26.19
#